data_AF-A0A962FA05-F1
#
_entry.id   AF-A0A962FA05-F1
#
_cell.length_a   1.000
_cell.length_b   1.000
_cell.length_c   1.000
_cell.angle_alpha   90.00
_cell.angle_beta   90.00
_cell.angle_gamma   90.00
#
_symmetry.space_group_name_H-M   'P 1'
#
loop_
_entity.id
_entity.type
_entity.pdbx_description
1 polymer ?
#
loop_
_entity_poly.entity_id
_entity_poly.type
_entity_poly.pdbx_seq_one_letter_code
_entity_poly.pdbx_strand_id
1 'polypeptide(L)'
;FPESHAASFARLVYVSAWMKCYYPDVFACALINAQPMGFYAPAQIVRDAREHGVDVCEVDVNASDWDCTLEAVPSPREQTGCSRFAPNKALKSATADFNRAEGGRSRQKPALPVSPADEGPGRCAHTSRLSPHSYPLPASAGRGSMHPRHTWMAAHIRGDHALRLGFRLISGLAEEDARRLVRLRGRGYDSVRDVWLRTGLSTRALELLAGADAFASLGLTRRDALWAVQGLNRAGDKDDLPLLRPLSFRASEPDADLPPMPPGEEVIEDYRRLKLSLRAHPVSFVRRDLDAKGIMRNAALSDARHGRVKVCGLVLVRQRPGTASGVVFMTLEDETGVANIIVWPKLFEKLRATVIGARFVAVTGKHQNESGVIHIVAERIDDLTPLLSKISREGGAIDTLARADEIRRPQNPREKQSAPDLFAGEAAVRGVLPKGRNFQ
;
A
#
# COMPACT_ATOMS: atom_id res chain seq x y z
N PHE A 1 32.40 4.65 -26.44
CA PHE A 1 30.95 4.86 -26.60
C PHE A 1 30.75 6.09 -27.47
N PRO A 2 29.81 6.12 -28.44
CA PRO A 2 29.57 7.32 -29.25
C PRO A 2 29.06 8.46 -28.37
N GLU A 3 29.81 9.56 -28.26
CA GLU A 3 29.52 10.64 -27.31
C GLU A 3 28.18 11.34 -27.60
N SER A 4 27.83 11.55 -28.88
CA SER A 4 26.56 12.16 -29.27
C SER A 4 25.35 11.35 -28.84
N HIS A 5 25.44 10.02 -28.93
CA HIS A 5 24.41 9.10 -28.45
C HIS A 5 24.35 9.09 -26.92
N ALA A 6 25.50 9.04 -26.24
CA ALA A 6 25.53 9.10 -24.77
C ALA A 6 24.94 10.41 -24.23
N ALA A 7 25.25 11.55 -24.86
CA ALA A 7 24.78 12.87 -24.45
C ALA A 7 23.26 13.03 -24.58
N SER A 8 22.64 12.49 -25.65
CA SER A 8 21.19 12.58 -25.84
C SER A 8 20.42 11.81 -24.77
N PHE A 9 20.87 10.61 -24.41
CA PHE A 9 20.30 9.85 -23.28
C PHE A 9 20.59 10.50 -21.93
N ALA A 10 21.80 11.02 -21.71
CA ALA A 10 22.14 11.71 -20.47
C ALA A 10 21.22 12.91 -20.19
N ARG A 11 20.81 13.64 -21.24
CA ARG A 11 19.84 14.73 -21.11
C ARG A 11 18.47 14.24 -20.61
N LEU A 12 17.96 13.11 -21.11
CA LEU A 12 16.70 12.54 -20.65
C LEU A 12 16.77 12.09 -19.18
N VAL A 13 17.89 11.47 -18.80
CA VAL A 13 18.14 11.05 -17.41
C VAL A 13 18.20 12.27 -16.50
N TYR A 14 18.90 13.33 -16.91
CA TYR A 14 18.98 14.57 -16.14
C TYR A 14 17.62 15.22 -15.94
N VAL A 15 16.80 15.34 -16.99
CA VAL A 15 15.45 15.91 -16.89
C VAL A 15 14.57 15.08 -15.94
N SER A 16 14.65 13.75 -16.02
CA SER A 16 13.89 12.85 -15.14
C SER A 16 14.34 12.97 -13.68
N ALA A 17 15.65 13.01 -13.44
CA ALA A 17 16.22 13.20 -12.11
C ALA A 17 15.89 14.58 -11.51
N TRP A 18 15.89 15.62 -12.35
CA TRP A 18 15.47 16.96 -11.96
C TRP A 18 13.99 16.97 -11.56
N MET A 19 13.11 16.37 -12.36
CA MET A 19 11.68 16.25 -12.02
C MET A 19 11.48 15.49 -10.70
N LYS A 20 12.16 14.36 -10.50
CA LYS A 20 12.09 13.61 -9.24
C LYS A 20 12.57 14.43 -8.04
N CYS A 21 13.60 15.27 -8.23
CA CYS A 21 14.17 16.09 -7.15
C CYS A 21 13.26 17.25 -6.74
N TYR A 22 12.70 17.96 -7.71
CA TYR A 22 11.92 19.17 -7.46
C TYR A 22 10.41 18.91 -7.36
N TYR A 23 9.87 17.94 -8.10
CA TYR A 23 8.44 17.63 -8.20
C TYR A 23 8.19 16.11 -8.11
N PRO A 24 8.49 15.48 -6.95
CA PRO A 24 8.29 14.05 -6.76
C PRO A 24 6.83 13.61 -6.91
N ASP A 25 5.88 14.49 -6.57
CA ASP A 25 4.44 14.34 -6.75
C ASP A 25 4.06 14.19 -8.23
N VAL A 26 4.46 15.16 -9.06
CA VAL A 26 4.24 15.14 -10.52
C VAL A 26 4.94 13.95 -11.16
N PHE A 27 6.19 13.69 -10.76
CA PHE A 27 6.99 12.59 -11.29
C PHE A 27 6.32 11.23 -11.02
N ALA A 28 5.87 10.99 -9.79
CA ALA A 28 5.18 9.77 -9.43
C ALA A 28 3.85 9.61 -10.18
N CYS A 29 3.04 10.67 -10.24
CA CYS A 29 1.77 10.69 -10.96
C CYS A 29 1.96 10.32 -12.44
N ALA A 30 2.88 11.00 -13.12
CA ALA A 30 3.19 10.76 -14.52
C ALA A 30 3.69 9.33 -14.77
N LEU A 31 4.56 8.81 -13.90
CA LEU A 31 5.13 7.47 -14.06
C LEU A 31 4.09 6.37 -13.81
N ILE A 32 3.17 6.56 -12.86
CA ILE A 32 2.04 5.64 -12.66
C ILE A 32 1.13 5.68 -13.88
N ASN A 33 0.84 6.87 -14.42
CA ASN A 33 -0.03 7.05 -15.58
C ASN A 33 0.58 6.53 -16.90
N ALA A 34 1.90 6.44 -17.00
CA ALA A 34 2.60 5.87 -18.15
C ALA A 34 2.68 4.33 -18.15
N GLN A 35 2.21 3.64 -17.10
CA GLN A 35 2.14 2.17 -17.09
C GLN A 35 1.20 1.65 -18.20
N PRO A 36 1.48 0.48 -18.82
CA PRO A 36 2.45 -0.55 -18.40
C PRO A 36 3.89 -0.34 -18.89
N MET A 37 4.20 0.77 -19.59
CA MET A 37 5.51 1.00 -20.21
C MET A 37 6.65 1.21 -19.19
N GLY A 38 6.33 1.41 -17.90
CA GLY A 38 7.30 1.67 -16.85
C GLY A 38 7.95 0.39 -16.28
N PHE A 39 9.24 0.48 -15.96
CA PHE A 39 10.02 -0.61 -15.36
C PHE A 39 9.59 -0.97 -13.93
N TYR A 40 9.12 0.01 -13.16
CA TYR A 40 8.73 -0.12 -11.76
C TYR A 40 7.24 -0.47 -11.62
N ALA A 41 6.89 -1.29 -10.63
CA ALA A 41 5.49 -1.56 -10.31
C ALA A 41 4.83 -0.35 -9.62
N PRO A 42 3.51 -0.12 -9.75
CA PRO A 42 2.81 0.98 -9.09
C PRO A 42 3.07 1.07 -7.58
N ALA A 43 3.12 -0.06 -6.87
CA ALA A 43 3.44 -0.13 -5.45
C ALA A 43 4.80 0.52 -5.11
N GLN A 44 5.82 0.28 -5.94
CA GLN A 44 7.16 0.83 -5.73
C GLN A 44 7.19 2.34 -5.98
N ILE A 45 6.46 2.82 -6.98
CA ILE A 45 6.38 4.25 -7.31
C ILE A 45 5.65 5.00 -6.20
N VAL A 46 4.53 4.45 -5.73
CA VAL A 46 3.76 5.01 -4.60
C VAL A 46 4.60 5.04 -3.33
N ARG A 47 5.35 3.97 -3.06
CA ARG A 47 6.27 3.92 -1.92
C ARG A 47 7.36 4.98 -2.03
N ASP A 48 8.03 5.09 -3.17
CA ASP A 48 9.06 6.10 -3.43
C ASP A 48 8.49 7.51 -3.23
N ALA A 49 7.29 7.79 -3.75
CA ALA A 49 6.60 9.08 -3.54
C ALA A 49 6.40 9.39 -2.04
N ARG A 50 5.91 8.41 -1.26
CA ARG A 50 5.74 8.54 0.20
C ARG A 50 7.07 8.76 0.92
N GLU A 51 8.12 8.07 0.49
CA GLU A 51 9.47 8.25 1.04
C GLU A 51 10.05 9.65 0.73
N HIS A 52 9.57 10.32 -0.33
CA HIS A 52 9.84 11.73 -0.65
C HIS A 52 8.85 12.70 0.04
N GLY A 53 7.98 12.22 0.92
CA GLY A 53 7.04 13.05 1.67
C GLY A 53 5.80 13.50 0.88
N VAL A 54 5.49 12.84 -0.24
CA VAL A 54 4.26 13.07 -0.99
C VAL A 54 3.12 12.32 -0.30
N ASP A 55 2.03 13.03 0.00
CA ASP A 55 0.81 12.41 0.50
C ASP A 55 0.11 11.66 -0.64
N VAL A 56 -0.34 10.45 -0.36
CA VAL A 56 -1.02 9.60 -1.35
C VAL A 56 -2.39 9.23 -0.81
N CYS A 57 -3.41 9.43 -1.63
CA CYS A 57 -4.79 9.21 -1.28
C CYS A 57 -5.38 8.07 -2.11
N GLU A 58 -6.22 7.26 -1.46
CA GLU A 58 -6.83 6.06 -2.04
C GLU A 58 -7.79 6.39 -3.20
N VAL A 59 -8.17 5.37 -3.95
CA VAL A 59 -9.18 5.53 -4.99
C VAL A 59 -10.53 5.86 -4.34
N ASP A 60 -11.31 6.78 -4.90
CA ASP A 60 -12.61 7.16 -4.37
C ASP A 60 -13.61 7.56 -5.46
N VAL A 61 -14.88 7.15 -5.34
CA VAL A 61 -15.93 7.41 -6.34
C VAL A 61 -16.24 8.89 -6.55
N ASN A 62 -16.05 9.72 -5.52
CA ASN A 62 -16.33 11.14 -5.54
C ASN A 62 -15.11 12.00 -5.87
N ALA A 63 -13.89 11.47 -5.75
CA ALA A 63 -12.66 12.23 -5.98
C ALA A 63 -11.78 11.74 -7.15
N SER A 64 -11.67 10.43 -7.37
CA SER A 64 -10.71 9.86 -8.34
C SER A 64 -11.20 9.94 -9.78
N ASP A 65 -10.29 10.12 -10.73
CA ASP A 65 -10.59 9.93 -12.15
C ASP A 65 -10.06 8.58 -12.65
N TRP A 66 -10.14 8.34 -13.97
CA TRP A 66 -9.52 7.15 -14.57
C TRP A 66 -8.01 7.11 -14.28
N ASP A 67 -7.31 8.18 -14.65
CA ASP A 67 -5.91 8.37 -14.36
C ASP A 67 -5.69 8.89 -12.94
N CYS A 68 -4.48 8.71 -12.41
CA CYS A 68 -4.10 9.34 -11.15
C CYS A 68 -4.03 10.86 -11.33
N THR A 69 -4.49 11.61 -10.32
CA THR A 69 -4.55 13.07 -10.36
C THR A 69 -3.75 13.68 -9.21
N LEU A 70 -3.46 14.97 -9.32
CA LEU A 70 -2.83 15.75 -8.26
C LEU A 70 -3.89 16.67 -7.65
N GLU A 71 -4.05 16.61 -6.34
CA GLU A 71 -4.97 17.45 -5.58
C GLU A 71 -4.20 18.36 -4.63
N ALA A 72 -4.68 19.60 -4.43
CA ALA A 72 -4.04 20.52 -3.51
C ALA A 72 -4.15 19.99 -2.07
N VAL A 73 -3.05 20.00 -1.32
CA VAL A 73 -3.06 19.61 0.09
C VAL A 73 -3.80 20.69 0.88
N PRO A 74 -4.91 20.39 1.58
CA PRO A 74 -5.61 21.39 2.37
C PRO A 74 -4.71 21.90 3.48
N SER A 75 -4.58 23.23 3.59
CA SER A 75 -3.77 23.87 4.61
C SER A 75 -4.23 23.40 6.00
N PRO A 76 -3.34 23.26 7.01
CA PRO A 76 -3.74 22.80 8.34
C PRO A 76 -4.83 23.64 9.01
N ARG A 77 -5.07 24.87 8.52
CA ARG A 77 -6.12 25.77 9.00
C ARG A 77 -7.51 25.45 8.47
N GLU A 78 -7.63 24.70 7.38
CA GLU A 78 -8.91 24.29 6.77
C GLU A 78 -9.34 22.87 7.22
N GLN A 79 -8.49 22.16 7.95
CA GLN A 79 -8.72 20.78 8.40
C GLN A 79 -9.73 20.65 9.55
N THR A 80 -10.38 21.73 9.99
CA THR A 80 -11.47 21.69 10.99
C THR A 80 -12.80 21.17 10.44
N GLY A 81 -12.93 20.94 9.12
CA GLY A 81 -14.16 20.45 8.49
C GLY A 81 -14.06 19.15 7.68
N CYS A 82 -12.86 18.59 7.53
CA CYS A 82 -12.64 17.34 6.79
C CYS A 82 -12.28 16.25 7.81
N SER A 83 -13.09 15.19 7.91
CA SER A 83 -12.81 14.08 8.81
C SER A 83 -11.48 13.45 8.43
N ARG A 84 -10.42 13.82 9.16
CA ARG A 84 -9.28 12.92 9.34
C ARG A 84 -9.89 11.62 9.85
N PHE A 85 -9.99 10.61 8.99
CA PHE A 85 -10.02 9.22 9.42
C PHE A 85 -8.75 9.05 10.25
N ALA A 86 -8.89 9.19 11.56
CA ALA A 86 -7.84 8.87 12.48
C ALA A 86 -7.49 7.39 12.23
N PRO A 87 -6.20 7.04 12.08
CA PRO A 87 -5.85 5.63 12.13
C PRO A 87 -6.44 5.07 13.42
N ASN A 88 -7.28 4.05 13.25
CA ASN A 88 -8.04 3.44 14.31
C ASN A 88 -7.16 3.33 15.56
N LYS A 89 -7.54 4.01 16.66
CA LYS A 89 -6.72 4.11 17.89
C LYS A 89 -6.33 2.73 18.43
N ALA A 90 -7.07 1.69 18.02
CA ALA A 90 -6.80 0.28 18.22
C ALA A 90 -5.42 -0.22 17.71
N LEU A 91 -4.83 0.40 16.67
CA LEU A 91 -3.54 -0.06 16.14
C LEU A 91 -2.34 0.38 17.01
N LYS A 92 -2.47 1.50 17.73
CA LYS A 92 -1.46 1.96 18.70
C LYS A 92 -1.61 1.30 20.08
N SER A 93 -2.83 0.95 20.50
CA SER A 93 -3.04 0.22 21.76
C SER A 93 -2.66 -1.25 21.65
N ALA A 94 -2.89 -1.91 20.50
CA ALA A 94 -2.45 -3.30 20.31
C ALA A 94 -0.90 -3.46 20.32
N THR A 95 -0.15 -2.41 20.00
CA THR A 95 1.32 -2.38 20.14
C THR A 95 1.79 -1.97 21.54
N ALA A 96 0.99 -1.22 22.30
CA ALA A 96 1.33 -0.77 23.65
C ALA A 96 0.94 -1.79 24.74
N ASP A 97 -0.19 -2.47 24.59
CA ASP A 97 -0.71 -3.42 25.59
C ASP A 97 0.00 -4.78 25.56
N PHE A 98 0.74 -5.09 24.48
CA PHE A 98 1.59 -6.27 24.40
C PHE A 98 2.90 -6.15 25.22
N ASN A 99 3.30 -4.94 25.61
CA ASN A 99 4.56 -4.67 26.31
C ASN A 99 4.39 -4.46 27.83
N ARG A 100 3.21 -4.73 28.42
CA ARG A 100 2.91 -4.41 29.83
C ARG A 100 2.51 -5.59 30.71
N ALA A 101 2.73 -6.82 30.25
CA ALA A 101 2.76 -7.97 31.13
C ALA A 101 4.22 -8.40 31.27
N GLU A 102 4.70 -8.39 32.52
CA GLU A 102 6.01 -8.87 33.00
C GLU A 102 7.07 -7.78 33.24
N GLY A 103 7.22 -7.39 34.52
CA GLY A 103 8.40 -6.64 34.98
C GLY A 103 8.21 -5.82 36.25
N GLY A 104 8.35 -6.47 37.41
CA GLY A 104 9.09 -5.97 38.58
C GLY A 104 8.75 -4.61 39.21
N ARG A 105 8.17 -4.66 40.41
CA ARG A 105 8.10 -3.54 41.37
C ARG A 105 9.49 -2.96 41.67
N SER A 106 9.67 -1.65 41.49
CA SER A 106 10.60 -0.88 42.32
C SER A 106 10.09 0.55 42.54
N ARG A 107 10.17 1.01 43.80
CA ARG A 107 9.72 2.31 44.29
C ARG A 107 10.76 3.37 43.96
N GLN A 108 10.35 4.55 43.47
CA GLN A 108 11.07 5.81 43.69
C GLN A 108 10.14 7.03 43.52
N LYS A 109 10.35 8.05 44.36
CA LYS A 109 9.54 9.26 44.62
C LYS A 109 9.72 10.35 43.55
N PRO A 110 8.79 11.32 43.41
CA PRO A 110 8.90 12.41 42.45
C PRO A 110 9.63 13.63 43.04
N ALA A 111 10.35 14.37 42.19
CA ALA A 111 10.89 15.70 42.48
C ALA A 111 10.43 16.71 41.41
N LEU A 112 10.10 17.91 41.88
CA LEU A 112 9.49 19.05 41.20
C LEU A 112 10.45 19.80 40.25
N PRO A 113 9.94 20.67 39.35
CA PRO A 113 10.73 21.38 38.33
C PRO A 113 11.25 22.73 38.83
N VAL A 114 12.35 23.21 38.25
CA VAL A 114 12.85 24.57 38.44
C VAL A 114 13.22 25.18 37.08
N SER A 115 12.58 26.31 36.75
CA SER A 115 12.99 27.25 35.71
C SER A 115 14.09 28.17 36.24
N PRO A 116 14.77 28.93 35.37
CA PRO A 116 14.51 30.37 35.44
C PRO A 116 14.41 31.08 34.08
N ALA A 117 13.67 32.18 34.13
CA ALA A 117 13.62 33.26 33.16
C ALA A 117 14.87 34.15 33.28
N ASP A 118 15.20 34.89 32.21
CA ASP A 118 15.64 36.29 32.35
C ASP A 118 15.51 37.06 31.02
N GLU A 119 15.05 38.30 31.15
CA GLU A 119 14.65 39.25 30.11
C GLU A 119 15.75 40.30 29.83
N GLY A 120 16.04 40.56 28.53
CA GLY A 120 16.39 41.86 27.90
C GLY A 120 17.59 42.70 28.42
N PRO A 121 17.87 43.91 27.86
CA PRO A 121 17.28 44.56 26.68
C PRO A 121 18.29 45.27 25.71
N GLY A 122 17.82 45.59 24.50
CA GLY A 122 18.03 46.89 23.83
C GLY A 122 19.26 47.14 22.94
N ARG A 123 19.01 47.39 21.63
CA ARG A 123 19.26 48.69 20.94
C ARG A 123 18.99 48.62 19.43
N CYS A 124 18.32 49.66 18.92
CA CYS A 124 18.13 49.97 17.50
C CYS A 124 19.25 50.89 16.98
N ALA A 125 19.67 50.73 15.72
CA ALA A 125 19.57 51.75 14.64
C ALA A 125 20.53 51.47 13.45
N HIS A 126 19.93 51.48 12.25
CA HIS A 126 20.45 51.83 10.92
C HIS A 126 21.86 51.38 10.45
N THR A 127 21.92 50.61 9.36
CA THR A 127 22.38 51.13 8.04
C THR A 127 21.99 50.18 6.90
N SER A 128 21.65 50.78 5.78
CA SER A 128 21.26 50.21 4.49
C SER A 128 22.35 49.38 3.81
N ARG A 129 22.00 48.22 3.26
CA ARG A 129 22.53 47.69 1.98
C ARG A 129 21.54 46.67 1.40
N LEU A 130 20.96 47.03 0.27
CA LEU A 130 20.16 46.14 -0.58
C LEU A 130 21.04 44.98 -1.07
N SER A 131 20.53 43.76 -0.97
CA SER A 131 21.06 42.56 -1.64
C SER A 131 19.88 41.72 -2.14
N PRO A 132 20.04 40.99 -3.27
CA PRO A 132 18.90 40.57 -4.08
C PRO A 132 18.28 39.26 -3.57
N HIS A 133 16.96 39.29 -3.43
CA HIS A 133 16.02 38.16 -3.39
C HIS A 133 16.37 36.94 -2.52
N SER A 134 16.23 37.11 -1.20
CA SER A 134 15.81 36.03 -0.31
C SER A 134 14.29 36.10 -0.13
N TYR A 135 13.53 35.29 -0.88
CA TYR A 135 12.13 35.05 -0.54
C TYR A 135 12.07 34.11 0.67
N PRO A 136 11.34 34.45 1.75
CA PRO A 136 11.13 33.51 2.83
C PRO A 136 10.23 32.38 2.32
N LEU A 137 10.77 31.15 2.31
CA LEU A 137 10.00 29.94 2.03
C LEU A 137 8.93 29.80 3.13
N PRO A 138 7.64 29.64 2.80
CA PRO A 138 6.63 29.35 3.80
C PRO A 138 6.95 27.98 4.42
N ALA A 139 6.93 27.93 5.76
CA ALA A 139 7.10 26.70 6.51
C ALA A 139 6.06 25.67 6.04
N SER A 140 6.55 24.55 5.49
CA SER A 140 5.77 23.47 4.90
C SER A 140 4.97 22.73 5.97
N ALA A 141 3.73 23.14 6.16
CA ALA A 141 2.83 22.46 7.06
C ALA A 141 2.20 21.26 6.33
N GLY A 142 2.53 20.04 6.77
CA GLY A 142 1.77 18.83 6.43
C GLY A 142 2.52 17.73 5.67
N ARG A 143 3.79 17.91 5.27
CA ARG A 143 4.52 16.84 4.56
C ARG A 143 4.62 15.59 5.43
N GLY A 144 4.18 14.44 4.92
CA GLY A 144 4.39 13.13 5.55
C GLY A 144 5.85 12.93 5.97
N SER A 145 6.11 12.03 6.93
CA SER A 145 7.46 11.74 7.43
C SER A 145 8.37 11.27 6.30
N MET A 146 9.15 12.19 5.72
CA MET A 146 10.12 11.92 4.67
C MET A 146 11.16 10.91 5.16
N HIS A 147 11.55 9.99 4.29
CA HIS A 147 12.55 8.98 4.64
C HIS A 147 13.92 9.64 4.86
N PRO A 148 14.73 9.21 5.85
CA PRO A 148 16.02 9.83 6.17
C PRO A 148 16.94 10.05 4.95
N ARG A 149 16.94 9.11 3.99
CA ARG A 149 17.73 9.19 2.75
C ARG A 149 17.37 10.35 1.83
N HIS A 150 16.16 10.88 1.93
CA HIS A 150 15.64 11.96 1.07
C HIS A 150 15.57 13.29 1.79
N THR A 151 15.91 13.36 3.08
CA THR A 151 15.82 14.58 3.90
C THR A 151 16.57 15.77 3.31
N TRP A 152 17.71 15.54 2.68
CA TRP A 152 18.48 16.59 1.99
C TRP A 152 17.72 17.22 0.82
N MET A 153 16.76 16.50 0.22
CA MET A 153 15.91 16.98 -0.88
C MET A 153 14.79 17.87 -0.37
N ALA A 154 14.49 17.88 0.93
CA ALA A 154 13.35 18.61 1.50
C ALA A 154 13.36 20.11 1.13
N ALA A 155 14.54 20.73 1.12
CA ALA A 155 14.72 22.13 0.75
C ALA A 155 14.56 22.40 -0.77
N HIS A 156 14.66 21.35 -1.59
CA HIS A 156 14.57 21.44 -3.04
C HIS A 156 13.19 21.06 -3.57
N ILE A 157 12.42 20.23 -2.85
CA ILE A 157 11.09 19.80 -3.28
C ILE A 157 10.13 21.00 -3.29
N ARG A 158 9.69 21.36 -4.50
CA ARG A 158 8.72 22.40 -4.83
C ARG A 158 7.30 21.88 -4.96
N GLY A 159 7.13 20.57 -5.11
CA GLY A 159 5.81 19.91 -5.09
C GLY A 159 5.06 20.16 -3.78
N ASP A 160 3.76 20.40 -3.91
CA ASP A 160 2.81 20.75 -2.84
C ASP A 160 1.45 20.07 -3.03
N HIS A 161 1.37 19.08 -3.92
CA HIS A 161 0.15 18.33 -4.19
C HIS A 161 0.17 16.93 -3.53
N ALA A 162 -1.01 16.44 -3.16
CA ALA A 162 -1.22 15.04 -2.86
C ALA A 162 -1.52 14.27 -4.15
N LEU A 163 -1.07 13.01 -4.20
CA LEU A 163 -1.32 12.09 -5.29
C LEU A 163 -2.61 11.31 -5.03
N ARG A 164 -3.65 11.53 -5.84
CA ARG A 164 -4.88 10.74 -5.83
C ARG A 164 -4.73 9.54 -6.75
N LEU A 165 -4.94 8.33 -6.23
CA LEU A 165 -4.95 7.12 -7.04
C LEU A 165 -6.18 7.08 -7.97
N GLY A 166 -5.96 6.74 -9.23
CA GLY A 166 -7.01 6.62 -10.25
C GLY A 166 -7.60 5.22 -10.38
N PHE A 167 -8.79 5.13 -10.98
CA PHE A 167 -9.52 3.87 -11.21
C PHE A 167 -8.76 2.87 -12.09
N ARG A 168 -7.83 3.33 -12.93
CA ARG A 168 -6.94 2.49 -13.75
C ARG A 168 -6.17 1.42 -12.97
N LEU A 169 -5.96 1.65 -11.66
CA LEU A 169 -5.25 0.71 -10.79
C LEU A 169 -6.14 -0.44 -10.30
N ILE A 170 -7.47 -0.33 -10.42
CA ILE A 170 -8.39 -1.38 -10.02
C ILE A 170 -8.37 -2.50 -11.04
N SER A 171 -7.85 -3.65 -10.61
CA SER A 171 -7.73 -4.85 -11.43
C SER A 171 -9.10 -5.34 -11.90
N GLY A 172 -9.32 -5.30 -13.22
CA GLY A 172 -10.53 -5.81 -13.87
C GLY A 172 -11.66 -4.79 -14.03
N LEU A 173 -11.48 -3.54 -13.60
CA LEU A 173 -12.45 -2.47 -13.85
C LEU A 173 -12.27 -1.94 -15.29
N ALA A 174 -13.37 -1.85 -16.03
CA ALA A 174 -13.35 -1.31 -17.38
C ALA A 174 -13.18 0.21 -17.38
N GLU A 175 -12.39 0.73 -18.31
CA GLU A 175 -12.18 2.17 -18.46
C GLU A 175 -13.49 2.91 -18.79
N GLU A 176 -14.35 2.31 -19.60
CA GLU A 176 -15.66 2.88 -19.96
C GLU A 176 -16.56 3.03 -18.73
N ASP A 177 -16.54 2.04 -17.83
CA ASP A 177 -17.30 2.06 -16.57
C ASP A 177 -16.81 3.18 -15.66
N ALA A 178 -15.49 3.30 -15.50
CA ALA A 178 -14.88 4.37 -14.72
C ALA A 178 -15.17 5.76 -15.31
N ARG A 179 -15.06 5.92 -16.63
CA ARG A 179 -15.40 7.18 -17.33
C ARG A 179 -16.88 7.52 -17.20
N ARG A 180 -17.77 6.52 -17.18
CA ARG A 180 -19.20 6.73 -16.96
C ARG A 180 -19.47 7.21 -15.54
N LEU A 181 -18.82 6.62 -14.54
CA LEU A 181 -18.87 7.05 -13.15
C LEU A 181 -18.41 8.51 -13.01
N VAL A 182 -17.25 8.88 -13.58
CA VAL A 182 -16.77 10.27 -13.53
C VAL A 182 -17.75 11.23 -14.21
N ARG A 183 -18.25 10.89 -15.41
CA ARG A 183 -19.18 11.74 -16.18
C ARG A 183 -20.47 12.02 -15.43
N LEU A 184 -20.98 11.02 -14.71
CA LEU A 184 -22.27 11.09 -14.04
C LEU A 184 -22.16 11.45 -12.56
N ARG A 185 -20.97 11.77 -12.04
CA ARG A 185 -20.73 12.15 -10.64
C ARG A 185 -21.49 13.41 -10.21
N GLY A 186 -21.51 14.45 -11.04
CA GLY A 186 -22.16 15.72 -10.67
C GLY A 186 -21.57 16.32 -9.39
N ARG A 187 -22.40 16.57 -8.37
CA ARG A 187 -21.96 17.06 -7.04
C ARG A 187 -21.36 15.96 -6.13
N GLY A 188 -21.28 14.73 -6.62
CA GLY A 188 -20.97 13.54 -5.85
C GLY A 188 -22.15 12.58 -5.79
N TYR A 189 -21.84 11.40 -5.27
CA TYR A 189 -22.77 10.32 -4.94
C TYR A 189 -23.00 10.33 -3.43
N ASP A 190 -24.22 9.96 -3.01
CA ASP A 190 -24.59 9.87 -1.60
C ASP A 190 -24.61 8.42 -1.06
N SER A 191 -24.65 7.43 -1.96
CA SER A 191 -24.81 6.02 -1.63
C SER A 191 -24.36 5.13 -2.77
N VAL A 192 -24.09 3.85 -2.47
CA VAL A 192 -23.81 2.82 -3.49
C VAL A 192 -25.00 2.65 -4.45
N ARG A 193 -26.23 2.82 -3.95
CA ARG A 193 -27.46 2.77 -4.76
C ARG A 193 -27.56 3.96 -5.71
N ASP A 194 -27.19 5.17 -5.28
CA ASP A 194 -27.16 6.34 -6.16
C ASP A 194 -26.16 6.18 -7.31
N VAL A 195 -24.98 5.62 -7.02
CA VAL A 195 -24.03 5.22 -8.07
C VAL A 195 -24.71 4.27 -9.04
N TRP A 196 -25.27 3.16 -8.55
CA TRP A 196 -25.90 2.15 -9.39
C TRP A 196 -27.02 2.71 -10.28
N LEU A 197 -27.95 3.48 -9.71
CA LEU A 197 -29.10 4.04 -10.43
C LEU A 197 -28.67 5.08 -11.48
N ARG A 198 -27.72 5.96 -11.14
CA ARG A 198 -27.28 7.01 -12.07
C ARG A 198 -26.38 6.45 -13.16
N THR A 199 -25.46 5.54 -12.84
CA THR A 199 -24.46 5.07 -13.79
C THR A 199 -24.89 3.82 -14.56
N GLY A 200 -25.86 3.06 -14.06
CA GLY A 200 -26.24 1.77 -14.64
C GLY A 200 -25.06 0.79 -14.69
N LEU A 201 -24.14 0.88 -13.72
CA LEU A 201 -22.98 -0.01 -13.66
C LEU A 201 -23.41 -1.41 -13.26
N SER A 202 -22.74 -2.42 -13.81
CA SER A 202 -22.98 -3.80 -13.40
C SER A 202 -22.65 -3.99 -11.91
N THR A 203 -23.35 -4.92 -11.24
CA THR A 203 -23.01 -5.29 -9.85
C THR A 203 -21.58 -5.77 -9.74
N ARG A 204 -21.05 -6.42 -10.79
CA ARG A 204 -19.63 -6.78 -10.85
C ARG A 204 -18.70 -5.55 -10.78
N ALA A 205 -18.98 -4.48 -11.52
CA ALA A 205 -18.17 -3.27 -11.47
C ALA A 205 -18.24 -2.60 -10.07
N LEU A 206 -19.41 -2.61 -9.44
CA LEU A 206 -19.59 -2.08 -8.08
C LEU A 206 -18.85 -2.93 -7.04
N GLU A 207 -18.83 -4.26 -7.17
CA GLU A 207 -18.01 -5.14 -6.32
C GLU A 207 -16.51 -4.87 -6.46
N LEU A 208 -16.05 -4.52 -7.67
CA LEU A 208 -14.66 -4.15 -7.91
C LEU A 208 -14.31 -2.84 -7.21
N LEU A 209 -15.17 -1.83 -7.31
CA LEU A 209 -15.03 -0.55 -6.61
C LEU A 209 -15.06 -0.73 -5.09
N ALA A 210 -16.01 -1.51 -4.57
CA ALA A 210 -16.13 -1.79 -3.14
C ALA A 210 -14.93 -2.58 -2.62
N GLY A 211 -14.48 -3.60 -3.34
CA GLY A 211 -13.27 -4.33 -2.99
C GLY A 211 -12.02 -3.45 -2.97
N ALA A 212 -11.94 -2.46 -3.86
CA ALA A 212 -10.86 -1.48 -3.91
C ALA A 212 -11.00 -0.33 -2.88
N ASP A 213 -12.01 -0.40 -2.01
CA ASP A 213 -12.34 0.59 -0.98
C ASP A 213 -12.70 1.97 -1.52
N ALA A 214 -13.26 2.03 -2.73
CA ALA A 214 -13.55 3.28 -3.42
C ALA A 214 -14.74 4.08 -2.86
N PHE A 215 -15.40 3.62 -1.80
CA PHE A 215 -16.59 4.24 -1.22
C PHE A 215 -16.34 4.94 0.12
N ALA A 216 -15.07 5.17 0.48
CA ALA A 216 -14.70 5.79 1.73
C ALA A 216 -15.33 7.19 1.94
N SER A 217 -15.49 8.00 0.87
CA SER A 217 -16.18 9.30 0.95
C SER A 217 -17.67 9.20 1.33
N LEU A 218 -18.28 8.03 1.17
CA LEU A 218 -19.66 7.76 1.60
C LEU A 218 -19.74 7.34 3.07
N GLY A 219 -18.61 7.26 3.77
CA GLY A 219 -18.52 6.77 5.14
C GLY A 219 -18.64 5.24 5.26
N LEU A 220 -18.53 4.51 4.14
CA LEU A 220 -18.65 3.05 4.11
C LEU A 220 -17.27 2.41 4.22
N THR A 221 -17.15 1.40 5.08
CA THR A 221 -16.00 0.51 5.02
C THR A 221 -16.12 -0.42 3.81
N ARG A 222 -15.02 -1.05 3.40
CA ARG A 222 -15.03 -2.10 2.37
C ARG A 222 -16.14 -3.13 2.56
N ARG A 223 -16.35 -3.61 3.79
CA ARG A 223 -17.31 -4.68 4.08
C ARG A 223 -18.75 -4.15 3.97
N ASP A 224 -19.00 -2.94 4.44
CA ASP A 224 -20.31 -2.26 4.29
C ASP A 224 -20.64 -1.99 2.83
N ALA A 225 -19.67 -1.51 2.06
CA ALA A 225 -19.84 -1.26 0.64
C ALA A 225 -20.13 -2.56 -0.14
N LEU A 226 -19.38 -3.64 0.13
CA LEU A 226 -19.65 -4.95 -0.48
C LEU A 226 -21.04 -5.47 -0.10
N TRP A 227 -21.45 -5.32 1.15
CA TRP A 227 -22.80 -5.68 1.61
C TRP A 227 -23.89 -4.88 0.89
N ALA A 228 -23.71 -3.55 0.79
CA ALA A 228 -24.62 -2.67 0.07
C ALA A 228 -24.76 -3.08 -1.40
N VAL A 229 -23.67 -3.44 -2.07
CA VAL A 229 -23.70 -3.95 -3.46
C VAL A 229 -24.50 -5.25 -3.57
N GLN A 230 -24.33 -6.20 -2.64
CA GLN A 230 -25.11 -7.43 -2.64
C GLN A 230 -26.61 -7.19 -2.42
N GLY A 231 -26.96 -6.15 -1.66
CA GLY A 231 -28.35 -5.69 -1.49
C GLY A 231 -28.99 -5.21 -2.79
N LEU A 232 -28.22 -4.68 -3.74
CA LEU A 232 -28.75 -4.20 -5.03
C LEU A 232 -29.37 -5.32 -5.87
N ASN A 233 -28.80 -6.52 -5.84
CA ASN A 233 -29.36 -7.69 -6.54
C ASN A 233 -30.75 -8.09 -6.00
N ARG A 234 -31.09 -7.71 -4.76
CA ARG A 234 -32.43 -7.93 -4.18
C ARG A 234 -33.41 -6.81 -4.54
N ALA A 235 -32.90 -5.62 -4.87
CA ALA A 235 -33.67 -4.44 -5.22
C ALA A 235 -33.89 -4.30 -6.74
N GLY A 236 -33.03 -4.91 -7.56
CA GLY A 236 -33.15 -4.96 -9.03
C GLY A 236 -34.48 -5.55 -9.52
N ASP A 237 -35.10 -6.42 -8.72
CA ASP A 237 -36.44 -6.94 -9.01
C ASP A 237 -37.57 -6.06 -8.47
N LYS A 238 -37.32 -5.04 -7.64
CA LYS A 238 -38.36 -4.23 -6.99
C LYS A 238 -38.57 -2.85 -7.63
N ASP A 239 -37.51 -2.23 -8.13
CA ASP A 239 -37.60 -0.90 -8.77
C ASP A 239 -38.02 -0.97 -10.24
N ASP A 240 -37.78 -2.11 -10.91
CA ASP A 240 -38.28 -2.42 -12.26
C ASP A 240 -39.75 -2.90 -12.28
N LEU A 241 -40.42 -2.99 -11.12
CA LEU A 241 -41.83 -3.35 -11.02
C LEU A 241 -42.69 -2.07 -11.04
N PRO A 242 -43.38 -1.77 -12.17
CA PRO A 242 -44.16 -0.53 -12.31
C PRO A 242 -45.26 -0.40 -11.24
N LEU A 243 -45.73 -1.55 -10.77
CA LEU A 243 -46.80 -1.68 -9.77
C LEU A 243 -46.30 -1.48 -8.32
N LEU A 244 -45.02 -1.75 -8.06
CA LEU A 244 -44.39 -1.55 -6.74
C LEU A 244 -43.54 -0.26 -6.68
N ARG A 245 -43.41 0.48 -7.78
CA ARG A 245 -42.76 1.79 -7.82
C ARG A 245 -43.28 2.78 -6.77
N PRO A 246 -44.60 2.87 -6.46
CA PRO A 246 -45.10 3.70 -5.36
C PRO A 246 -44.76 3.13 -3.97
N LEU A 247 -44.49 1.83 -3.89
CA LEU A 247 -44.08 1.09 -2.70
C LEU A 247 -42.56 0.98 -2.56
N SER A 248 -41.79 1.67 -3.42
CA SER A 248 -40.35 1.92 -3.25
C SER A 248 -40.10 2.87 -2.07
N PHE A 249 -40.76 2.60 -0.95
CA PHE A 249 -40.32 3.05 0.35
C PHE A 249 -38.84 2.71 0.43
N ARG A 250 -38.04 3.70 0.82
CA ARG A 250 -36.73 3.46 1.41
C ARG A 250 -36.97 2.47 2.53
N ALA A 251 -36.89 1.17 2.24
CA ALA A 251 -36.76 0.17 3.26
C ALA A 251 -35.45 0.55 3.93
N SER A 252 -35.56 1.29 5.03
CA SER A 252 -34.44 1.57 5.91
C SER A 252 -34.15 0.23 6.54
N GLU A 253 -33.37 -0.59 5.84
CA GLU A 253 -32.78 -1.76 6.45
C GLU A 253 -31.92 -1.21 7.61
N PRO A 254 -32.08 -1.74 8.83
CA PRO A 254 -31.21 -1.35 9.92
C PRO A 254 -29.76 -1.63 9.51
N ASP A 255 -28.84 -0.76 9.92
CA ASP A 255 -27.43 -0.94 9.64
C ASP A 255 -27.00 -2.34 10.07
N ALA A 256 -26.48 -3.10 9.12
CA ALA A 256 -25.90 -4.39 9.42
C ALA A 256 -24.62 -4.09 10.23
N ASP A 257 -24.65 -4.36 11.53
CA ASP A 257 -23.50 -4.22 12.44
C ASP A 257 -22.46 -5.30 12.10
N LEU A 258 -21.81 -5.13 10.95
CA LEU A 258 -20.86 -6.08 10.39
C LEU A 258 -19.57 -6.02 11.22
N PRO A 259 -18.97 -7.19 11.55
CA PRO A 259 -17.70 -7.18 12.24
C PRO A 259 -16.67 -6.44 11.40
N PRO A 260 -15.77 -5.64 12.02
CA PRO A 260 -14.73 -4.94 11.29
C PRO A 260 -13.79 -5.93 10.58
N MET A 261 -13.25 -5.52 9.43
CA MET A 261 -12.26 -6.32 8.72
C MET A 261 -10.91 -6.24 9.47
N PRO A 262 -10.26 -7.37 9.79
CA PRO A 262 -8.95 -7.32 10.42
C PRO A 262 -7.89 -6.70 9.50
N PRO A 263 -6.88 -6.00 10.04
CA PRO A 263 -5.92 -5.26 9.23
C PRO A 263 -5.16 -6.10 8.18
N GLY A 264 -4.85 -7.36 8.51
CA GLY A 264 -4.20 -8.29 7.56
C GLY A 264 -5.10 -8.63 6.37
N GLU A 265 -6.40 -8.81 6.60
CA GLU A 265 -7.38 -9.07 5.55
C GLU A 265 -7.55 -7.83 4.65
N GLU A 266 -7.62 -6.62 5.23
CA GLU A 266 -7.70 -5.38 4.46
C GLU A 266 -6.53 -5.22 3.49
N VAL A 267 -5.31 -5.47 3.97
CA VAL A 267 -4.11 -5.37 3.14
C VAL A 267 -4.11 -6.44 2.04
N ILE A 268 -4.55 -7.65 2.33
CA ILE A 268 -4.67 -8.71 1.31
C ILE A 268 -5.69 -8.33 0.24
N GLU A 269 -6.82 -7.72 0.60
CA GLU A 269 -7.80 -7.19 -0.38
C GLU A 269 -7.21 -6.04 -1.21
N ASP A 270 -6.49 -5.11 -0.59
CA ASP A 270 -5.78 -4.02 -1.29
C ASP A 270 -4.86 -4.59 -2.38
N TYR A 271 -4.01 -5.56 -2.05
CA TYR A 271 -3.13 -6.20 -3.03
C TYR A 271 -3.90 -7.01 -4.09
N ARG A 272 -5.06 -7.58 -3.74
CA ARG A 272 -5.89 -8.29 -4.71
C ARG A 272 -6.43 -7.34 -5.77
N ARG A 273 -6.89 -6.15 -5.36
CA ARG A 273 -7.59 -5.18 -6.23
C ARG A 273 -6.66 -4.16 -6.86
N LEU A 274 -5.77 -3.55 -6.08
CA LEU A 274 -4.90 -2.44 -6.49
C LEU A 274 -3.44 -2.85 -6.70
N LYS A 275 -3.05 -4.06 -6.29
CA LYS A 275 -1.65 -4.57 -6.31
C LYS A 275 -0.69 -3.77 -5.42
N LEU A 276 -1.21 -2.90 -4.57
CA LEU A 276 -0.51 -2.10 -3.56
C LEU A 276 -1.45 -1.86 -2.38
N SER A 277 -0.90 -1.48 -1.22
CA SER A 277 -1.67 -1.01 -0.06
C SER A 277 -1.03 0.26 0.51
N LEU A 278 -1.86 1.24 0.88
CA LEU A 278 -1.39 2.44 1.60
C LEU A 278 -1.33 2.22 3.12
N ARG A 279 -2.07 1.23 3.64
CA ARG A 279 -2.20 0.91 5.06
C ARG A 279 -0.92 0.31 5.63
N ALA A 280 -0.49 -0.83 5.10
CA ALA A 280 0.69 -1.54 5.58
C ALA A 280 1.26 -2.49 4.52
N HIS A 281 2.53 -2.87 4.70
CA HIS A 281 3.19 -3.87 3.87
C HIS A 281 2.89 -5.30 4.40
N PRO A 282 2.63 -6.31 3.55
CA PRO A 282 2.25 -7.66 4.02
C PRO A 282 3.27 -8.30 4.96
N VAL A 283 4.57 -8.04 4.74
CA VAL A 283 5.65 -8.59 5.58
C VAL A 283 5.62 -8.07 7.01
N SER A 284 5.00 -6.90 7.25
CA SER A 284 4.89 -6.33 8.61
C SER A 284 4.08 -7.24 9.56
N PHE A 285 3.09 -7.97 9.06
CA PHE A 285 2.26 -8.88 9.87
C PHE A 285 3.03 -10.14 10.30
N VAL A 286 3.97 -10.61 9.49
CA VAL A 286 4.81 -11.77 9.80
C VAL A 286 6.16 -11.39 10.43
N ARG A 287 6.36 -10.10 10.74
CA ARG A 287 7.64 -9.57 11.22
C ARG A 287 8.15 -10.23 12.51
N ARG A 288 7.25 -10.56 13.44
CA ARG A 288 7.59 -11.26 14.70
C ARG A 288 8.18 -12.64 14.43
N ASP A 289 7.58 -13.41 13.53
CA ASP A 289 8.07 -14.73 13.11
C ASP A 289 9.44 -14.63 12.43
N LEU A 290 9.68 -13.55 11.67
CA LEU A 290 10.95 -13.31 10.98
C LEU A 290 12.06 -12.90 11.95
N ASP A 291 11.74 -12.05 12.94
CA ASP A 291 12.67 -11.63 14.00
C ASP A 291 13.10 -12.86 14.83
N ALA A 292 12.17 -13.74 15.18
CA ALA A 292 12.47 -15.02 15.86
C ALA A 292 13.38 -15.95 15.03
N LYS A 293 13.37 -15.82 13.69
CA LYS A 293 14.23 -16.57 12.77
C LYS A 293 15.55 -15.88 12.45
N GLY A 294 15.87 -14.78 13.13
CA GLY A 294 17.09 -13.99 12.93
C GLY A 294 17.20 -13.36 11.55
N ILE A 295 16.06 -13.08 10.90
CA ILE A 295 16.02 -12.42 9.59
C ILE A 295 16.03 -10.91 9.84
N MET A 296 16.95 -10.17 9.26
CA MET A 296 17.01 -8.72 9.47
C MET A 296 16.06 -7.95 8.55
N ARG A 297 15.80 -6.68 8.90
CA ARG A 297 15.09 -5.72 8.04
C ARG A 297 16.01 -5.19 6.95
N ASN A 298 15.49 -4.95 5.76
CA ASN A 298 16.29 -4.50 4.61
C ASN A 298 16.90 -3.12 4.83
N ALA A 299 16.23 -2.22 5.54
CA ALA A 299 16.80 -0.90 5.88
C ALA A 299 18.08 -1.00 6.73
N ALA A 300 18.26 -2.08 7.50
CA ALA A 300 19.47 -2.28 8.31
C ALA A 300 20.67 -2.77 7.49
N LEU A 301 20.51 -3.02 6.18
CA LEU A 301 21.61 -3.44 5.31
C LEU A 301 22.67 -2.35 5.14
N SER A 302 22.30 -1.07 5.16
CA SER A 302 23.26 0.04 5.04
C SER A 302 24.29 0.06 6.17
N ASP A 303 23.87 -0.34 7.36
CA ASP A 303 24.68 -0.31 8.58
C ASP A 303 25.26 -1.69 8.93
N ALA A 304 24.96 -2.71 8.12
CA ALA A 304 25.39 -4.08 8.37
C ALA A 304 26.91 -4.22 8.14
N ARG A 305 27.59 -4.87 9.09
CA ARG A 305 29.00 -5.24 8.93
C ARG A 305 29.17 -6.18 7.73
N HIS A 306 30.33 -6.11 7.08
CA HIS A 306 30.70 -7.08 6.05
C HIS A 306 30.64 -8.50 6.62
N GLY A 307 29.93 -9.41 5.94
CA GLY A 307 29.72 -10.76 6.43
C GLY A 307 28.52 -11.47 5.82
N ARG A 308 28.11 -12.57 6.45
CA ARG A 308 26.92 -13.32 6.07
C ARG A 308 25.68 -12.69 6.73
N VAL A 309 24.70 -12.35 5.92
CA VAL A 309 23.42 -11.75 6.35
C VAL A 309 22.26 -12.62 5.91
N LYS A 310 21.12 -12.46 6.59
CA LYS A 310 19.87 -13.14 6.28
C LYS A 310 18.75 -12.12 6.16
N VAL A 311 18.22 -11.97 4.95
CA VAL A 311 17.14 -11.03 4.62
C VAL A 311 15.93 -11.77 4.09
N CYS A 312 14.80 -11.09 4.02
CA CYS A 312 13.60 -11.60 3.34
C CYS A 312 12.90 -10.49 2.58
N GLY A 313 12.01 -10.88 1.69
CA GLY A 313 11.08 -9.92 1.09
C GLY A 313 10.21 -10.54 0.02
N LEU A 314 9.15 -9.82 -0.33
CA LEU A 314 8.34 -10.08 -1.50
C LEU A 314 9.20 -9.90 -2.74
N VAL A 315 9.14 -10.85 -3.66
CA VAL A 315 9.95 -10.79 -4.87
C VAL A 315 9.29 -9.85 -5.87
N LEU A 316 9.95 -8.72 -6.13
CA LEU A 316 9.46 -7.69 -7.05
C LEU A 316 9.87 -7.95 -8.49
N VAL A 317 11.16 -8.23 -8.69
CA VAL A 317 11.77 -8.33 -10.00
C VAL A 317 12.76 -9.48 -10.02
N ARG A 318 12.82 -10.19 -11.15
CA ARG A 318 13.82 -11.19 -11.48
C ARG A 318 14.34 -10.93 -12.89
N GLN A 319 15.63 -10.74 -13.02
CA GLN A 319 16.29 -10.50 -14.30
C GLN A 319 17.40 -11.50 -14.54
N ARG A 320 17.57 -11.91 -15.79
CA ARG A 320 18.67 -12.75 -16.24
C ARG A 320 19.19 -12.18 -17.56
N PRO A 321 19.94 -11.07 -17.52
CA PRO A 321 20.45 -10.45 -18.73
C PRO A 321 21.36 -11.45 -19.47
N GLY A 322 21.20 -11.54 -20.80
CA GLY A 322 21.96 -12.48 -21.63
C GLY A 322 23.48 -12.28 -21.56
N THR A 323 23.93 -11.08 -21.19
CA THR A 323 25.34 -10.67 -21.07
C THR A 323 26.00 -11.07 -19.74
N ALA A 324 25.23 -11.47 -18.72
CA ALA A 324 25.77 -11.75 -17.38
C ALA A 324 26.05 -13.23 -17.13
N SER A 325 26.42 -13.99 -18.16
CA SER A 325 26.78 -15.42 -18.05
C SER A 325 25.76 -16.26 -17.26
N GLY A 326 24.47 -15.93 -17.41
CA GLY A 326 23.36 -16.63 -16.77
C GLY A 326 23.10 -16.28 -15.29
N VAL A 327 23.76 -15.27 -14.73
CA VAL A 327 23.47 -14.73 -13.38
C VAL A 327 22.06 -14.17 -13.31
N VAL A 328 21.37 -14.45 -12.20
CA VAL A 328 20.02 -13.93 -11.93
C VAL A 328 20.09 -12.84 -10.87
N PHE A 329 19.54 -11.67 -11.17
CA PHE A 329 19.34 -10.58 -10.23
C PHE A 329 17.91 -10.61 -9.72
N MET A 330 17.72 -10.59 -8.40
CA MET A 330 16.41 -10.50 -7.77
C MET A 330 16.34 -9.28 -6.86
N THR A 331 15.22 -8.58 -6.86
CA THR A 331 14.94 -7.52 -5.89
C THR A 331 13.85 -8.00 -4.93
N LEU A 332 14.16 -7.98 -3.64
CA LEU A 332 13.24 -8.33 -2.56
C LEU A 332 12.79 -7.07 -1.84
N GLU A 333 11.53 -7.03 -1.41
CA GLU A 333 10.96 -5.91 -0.65
C GLU A 333 10.39 -6.37 0.69
N ASP A 334 10.75 -5.66 1.76
CA ASP A 334 10.09 -5.76 3.05
C ASP A 334 9.44 -4.41 3.42
N GLU A 335 8.85 -4.33 4.61
CA GLU A 335 8.20 -3.11 5.10
C GLU A 335 9.15 -1.92 5.27
N THR A 336 10.47 -2.14 5.24
CA THR A 336 11.49 -1.11 5.51
C THR A 336 12.33 -0.71 4.30
N GLY A 337 12.48 -1.60 3.31
CA GLY A 337 13.18 -1.27 2.08
C GLY A 337 13.31 -2.43 1.13
N VAL A 338 14.18 -2.22 0.13
CA VAL A 338 14.51 -3.21 -0.88
C VAL A 338 15.91 -3.80 -0.64
N ALA A 339 16.09 -5.06 -0.99
CA ALA A 339 17.38 -5.75 -1.00
C ALA A 339 17.66 -6.31 -2.40
N ASN A 340 18.85 -6.04 -2.93
CA ASN A 340 19.29 -6.57 -4.22
C ASN A 340 20.07 -7.87 -4.02
N ILE A 341 19.62 -8.93 -4.67
CA ILE A 341 20.15 -10.27 -4.52
C ILE A 341 20.79 -10.72 -5.84
N ILE A 342 21.98 -11.30 -5.75
CA ILE A 342 22.69 -11.92 -6.87
C ILE A 342 22.63 -13.44 -6.68
N VAL A 343 22.09 -14.14 -7.67
CA VAL A 343 21.99 -15.60 -7.68
C VAL A 343 22.84 -16.15 -8.82
N TRP A 344 23.92 -16.83 -8.47
CA TRP A 344 24.83 -17.45 -9.44
C TRP A 344 24.17 -18.65 -10.15
N PRO A 345 24.57 -18.95 -11.40
CA PRO A 345 23.99 -20.03 -12.20
C PRO A 345 23.93 -21.39 -11.46
N LYS A 346 25.01 -21.75 -10.75
CA LYS A 346 25.09 -23.00 -9.98
C LYS A 346 24.01 -23.12 -8.89
N LEU A 347 23.67 -22.00 -8.23
CA LEU A 347 22.61 -21.98 -7.22
C LEU A 347 21.23 -21.92 -7.88
N PHE A 348 21.10 -21.16 -8.96
CA PHE A 348 19.87 -21.06 -9.73
C PHE A 348 19.40 -22.41 -10.27
N GLU A 349 20.28 -23.21 -10.89
CA GLU A 349 19.90 -24.52 -11.42
C GLU A 349 19.43 -25.48 -10.32
N LYS A 350 20.02 -25.38 -9.11
CA LYS A 350 19.59 -26.19 -7.94
C LYS A 350 18.24 -25.76 -7.38
N LEU A 351 17.99 -24.45 -7.31
CA LEU A 351 16.81 -23.87 -6.65
C LEU A 351 15.83 -23.26 -7.65
N ARG A 352 15.80 -23.75 -8.89
CA ARG A 352 15.05 -23.16 -10.00
C ARG A 352 13.56 -22.98 -9.68
N ALA A 353 12.94 -23.99 -9.10
CA ALA A 353 11.52 -23.96 -8.72
C ALA A 353 11.23 -22.85 -7.71
N THR A 354 12.06 -22.72 -6.67
CA THR A 354 11.93 -21.67 -5.65
C THR A 354 12.20 -20.29 -6.23
N VAL A 355 13.31 -20.13 -6.96
CA VAL A 355 13.71 -18.84 -7.52
C VAL A 355 12.62 -18.30 -8.45
N ILE A 356 12.04 -19.12 -9.32
CA ILE A 356 11.02 -18.68 -10.29
C ILE A 356 9.62 -18.61 -9.66
N GLY A 357 9.29 -19.58 -8.81
CA GLY A 357 7.93 -19.85 -8.35
C GLY A 357 7.50 -19.03 -7.15
N ALA A 358 8.39 -18.86 -6.17
CA ALA A 358 8.09 -18.25 -4.87
C ALA A 358 7.65 -16.79 -5.00
N ARG A 359 6.81 -16.29 -4.10
CA ARG A 359 6.45 -14.87 -4.03
C ARG A 359 7.09 -14.16 -2.86
N PHE A 360 7.41 -14.90 -1.81
CA PHE A 360 8.09 -14.41 -0.61
C PHE A 360 9.24 -15.36 -0.27
N VAL A 361 10.44 -14.83 -0.15
CA VAL A 361 11.65 -15.65 0.06
C VAL A 361 12.51 -15.08 1.17
N ALA A 362 13.21 -15.95 1.88
CA ALA A 362 14.37 -15.58 2.68
C ALA A 362 15.64 -15.96 1.96
N VAL A 363 16.64 -15.08 2.01
CA VAL A 363 17.94 -15.27 1.40
C VAL A 363 19.01 -15.14 2.47
N THR A 364 19.84 -16.16 2.58
CA THR A 364 21.09 -16.10 3.35
C THR A 364 22.25 -15.98 2.37
N GLY A 365 23.12 -15.01 2.57
CA GLY A 365 24.18 -14.73 1.62
C GLY A 365 25.22 -13.75 2.13
N LYS A 366 26.24 -13.50 1.31
CA LYS A 366 27.31 -12.57 1.64
C LYS A 366 26.90 -11.14 1.28
N HIS A 367 27.02 -10.24 2.25
CA HIS A 367 26.84 -8.80 2.07
C HIS A 367 28.05 -8.19 1.34
N GLN A 368 27.79 -7.56 0.20
CA GLN A 368 28.76 -6.81 -0.60
C GLN A 368 28.25 -5.38 -0.77
N ASN A 369 29.12 -4.41 -0.54
CA ASN A 369 28.83 -3.00 -0.76
C ASN A 369 29.87 -2.47 -1.75
N GLU A 370 29.44 -2.20 -2.98
CA GLU A 370 30.29 -1.66 -4.05
C GLU A 370 29.78 -0.27 -4.42
N SER A 371 30.60 0.76 -4.18
CA SER A 371 30.30 2.15 -4.54
C SER A 371 28.93 2.65 -4.03
N GLY A 372 28.48 2.18 -2.86
CA GLY A 372 27.21 2.57 -2.25
C GLY A 372 25.99 1.75 -2.70
N VAL A 373 26.18 0.76 -3.58
CA VAL A 373 25.13 -0.21 -3.93
C VAL A 373 25.36 -1.51 -3.17
N ILE A 374 24.36 -1.89 -2.39
CA ILE A 374 24.40 -3.09 -1.57
C ILE A 374 23.82 -4.26 -2.35
N HIS A 375 24.62 -5.33 -2.46
CA HIS A 375 24.24 -6.60 -3.05
C HIS A 375 24.42 -7.73 -2.04
N ILE A 376 23.52 -8.69 -2.08
CA ILE A 376 23.62 -9.93 -1.30
C ILE A 376 23.83 -11.07 -2.28
N VAL A 377 25.01 -11.68 -2.23
CA VAL A 377 25.30 -12.89 -3.01
C VAL A 377 24.66 -14.08 -2.32
N ALA A 378 23.59 -14.61 -2.93
CA ALA A 378 22.81 -15.68 -2.36
C ALA A 378 23.63 -16.97 -2.25
N GLU A 379 23.56 -17.60 -1.08
CA GLU A 379 24.11 -18.93 -0.81
C GLU A 379 22.99 -19.94 -0.53
N ARG A 380 21.90 -19.47 0.10
CA ARG A 380 20.69 -20.25 0.39
C ARG A 380 19.45 -19.40 0.17
N ILE A 381 18.43 -19.99 -0.43
CA ILE A 381 17.12 -19.36 -0.67
C ILE A 381 16.04 -20.29 -0.14
N ASP A 382 15.22 -19.79 0.76
CA ASP A 382 14.09 -20.50 1.36
C ASP A 382 12.76 -19.90 0.88
N ASP A 383 11.82 -20.74 0.47
CA ASP A 383 10.46 -20.30 0.16
C ASP A 383 9.70 -20.02 1.45
N LEU A 384 9.35 -18.75 1.65
CA LEU A 384 8.52 -18.31 2.77
C LEU A 384 7.09 -18.02 2.34
N THR A 385 6.72 -18.25 1.07
CA THR A 385 5.36 -18.02 0.56
C THR A 385 4.26 -18.62 1.45
N PRO A 386 4.40 -19.82 2.05
CA PRO A 386 3.39 -20.35 2.97
C PRO A 386 3.14 -19.50 4.22
N LEU A 387 4.10 -18.68 4.68
CA LEU A 387 3.89 -17.77 5.82
C LEU A 387 2.88 -16.67 5.50
N LEU A 388 2.72 -16.30 4.24
CA LEU A 388 1.76 -15.26 3.84
C LEU A 388 0.32 -15.74 4.01
N SER A 389 0.07 -17.05 3.98
CA SER A 389 -1.26 -17.62 4.26
C SER A 389 -1.71 -17.38 5.70
N LYS A 390 -0.78 -17.14 6.63
CA LYS A 390 -1.13 -16.73 8.01
C LYS A 390 -1.78 -15.35 8.06
N ILE A 391 -1.40 -14.43 7.17
CA ILE A 391 -1.93 -13.05 7.13
C ILE A 391 -3.44 -13.07 6.87
N SER A 392 -3.90 -14.00 6.02
CA SER A 392 -5.32 -14.20 5.74
C SER A 392 -6.06 -14.94 6.86
N ARG A 393 -5.37 -15.84 7.59
CA ARG A 393 -5.97 -16.67 8.64
C ARG A 393 -6.09 -15.96 9.99
N GLU A 394 -5.16 -15.08 10.32
CA GLU A 394 -5.25 -14.22 11.51
C GLU A 394 -6.40 -13.19 11.41
N GLY A 395 -6.99 -13.03 10.22
CA GLY A 395 -8.21 -12.26 9.99
C GLY A 395 -9.53 -13.04 10.19
N GLY A 396 -9.48 -14.30 10.59
CA GLY A 396 -10.70 -15.10 10.73
C GLY A 396 -10.48 -16.35 11.55
N ALA A 397 -10.51 -16.21 12.88
CA ALA A 397 -11.20 -17.20 13.70
C ALA A 397 -12.72 -17.04 13.47
N ILE A 398 -13.15 -17.14 12.21
CA ILE A 398 -14.51 -17.53 11.90
C ILE A 398 -14.42 -19.04 11.89
N ASP A 399 -14.61 -19.61 13.08
CA ASP A 399 -15.17 -20.93 13.20
C ASP A 399 -16.33 -20.95 12.19
N THR A 400 -16.22 -21.79 11.16
CA THR A 400 -17.31 -22.02 10.21
C THR A 400 -18.42 -22.67 11.01
N LEU A 401 -19.13 -21.86 11.79
CA LEU A 401 -20.35 -22.22 12.48
C LEU A 401 -21.29 -22.71 11.40
N ALA A 402 -21.68 -23.96 11.61
CA ALA A 402 -22.56 -24.76 10.79
C ALA A 402 -23.72 -23.94 10.21
N ARG A 403 -24.18 -24.35 9.04
CA ARG A 403 -25.41 -23.82 8.46
C ARG A 403 -26.54 -24.02 9.47
N ALA A 404 -27.21 -22.94 9.87
CA ALA A 404 -28.28 -22.94 10.87
C ALA A 404 -29.51 -23.79 10.47
N ASP A 405 -29.54 -24.36 9.27
CA ASP A 405 -30.65 -25.13 8.72
C ASP A 405 -30.49 -26.67 8.86
N GLU A 406 -29.36 -27.17 9.37
CA GLU A 406 -29.08 -28.61 9.43
C GLU A 406 -29.96 -29.41 10.42
N ILE A 407 -30.71 -28.75 11.32
CA ILE A 407 -31.52 -29.44 12.33
C ILE A 407 -32.87 -29.94 11.77
N ARG A 408 -33.32 -29.47 10.60
CA ARG A 408 -34.66 -29.82 10.07
C ARG A 408 -34.72 -31.02 9.12
N ARG A 409 -33.59 -31.46 8.54
CA ARG A 409 -33.54 -32.62 7.64
C ARG A 409 -32.19 -33.34 7.76
N PRO A 410 -32.08 -34.42 8.54
CA PRO A 410 -30.85 -35.20 8.59
C PRO A 410 -30.65 -35.88 7.23
N GLN A 411 -29.73 -35.34 6.41
CA GLN A 411 -29.27 -36.04 5.21
C GLN A 411 -28.23 -37.07 5.65
N ASN A 412 -28.55 -38.36 5.45
CA ASN A 412 -27.62 -39.45 5.70
C ASN A 412 -26.35 -39.28 4.84
N PRO A 413 -25.14 -39.43 5.41
CA PRO A 413 -23.90 -39.15 4.71
C PRO A 413 -23.56 -40.28 3.74
N ARG A 414 -23.94 -40.12 2.48
CA ARG A 414 -23.24 -40.75 1.35
C ARG A 414 -22.91 -39.70 0.29
N GLU A 415 -21.61 -39.45 0.18
CA GLU A 415 -20.89 -38.96 -1.01
C GLU A 415 -21.19 -37.55 -1.54
N LYS A 416 -20.62 -36.55 -0.85
CA LYS A 416 -19.59 -35.62 -1.37
C LYS A 416 -19.41 -34.47 -0.37
N GLN A 417 -18.85 -34.78 0.80
CA GLN A 417 -18.17 -33.77 1.58
C GLN A 417 -16.84 -33.51 0.87
N SER A 418 -16.80 -32.53 -0.03
CA SER A 418 -15.53 -31.85 -0.31
C SER A 418 -15.10 -31.23 1.01
N ALA A 419 -14.09 -31.83 1.66
CA ALA A 419 -13.42 -31.21 2.79
C ALA A 419 -13.11 -29.75 2.47
N PRO A 420 -13.20 -28.81 3.42
CA PRO A 420 -12.68 -27.46 3.21
C PRO A 420 -11.23 -27.62 2.80
N ASP A 421 -10.93 -27.21 1.57
CA ASP A 421 -9.63 -27.44 0.95
C ASP A 421 -8.58 -26.65 1.74
N LEU A 422 -7.88 -27.33 2.65
CA LEU A 422 -6.83 -26.76 3.51
C LEU A 422 -5.72 -26.09 2.68
N PHE A 423 -5.60 -26.45 1.39
CA PHE A 423 -4.69 -25.88 0.40
C PHE A 423 -5.26 -24.70 -0.39
N ALA A 424 -6.58 -24.44 -0.34
CA ALA A 424 -7.18 -23.29 -1.03
C ALA A 424 -6.64 -21.96 -0.49
N GLY A 425 -6.28 -21.90 0.80
CA GLY A 425 -5.65 -20.72 1.41
C GLY A 425 -4.24 -20.41 0.89
N GLU A 426 -3.46 -21.43 0.51
CA GLU A 426 -2.12 -21.24 -0.07
C GLU A 426 -2.20 -20.80 -1.53
N ALA A 427 -3.09 -21.41 -2.32
CA ALA A 427 -3.34 -21.02 -3.70
C ALA A 427 -3.95 -19.61 -3.81
N ALA A 428 -4.87 -19.26 -2.91
CA ALA A 428 -5.51 -17.95 -2.86
C ALA A 428 -4.48 -16.83 -2.60
N VAL A 429 -3.58 -16.99 -1.64
CA VAL A 429 -2.57 -15.97 -1.33
C VAL A 429 -1.50 -15.84 -2.42
N ARG A 430 -1.12 -16.95 -3.06
CA ARG A 430 -0.20 -16.95 -4.21
C ARG A 430 -0.77 -16.18 -5.42
N GLY A 431 -2.09 -16.16 -5.58
CA GLY A 431 -2.79 -15.38 -6.62
C GLY A 431 -3.05 -13.92 -6.26
N VAL A 432 -3.10 -13.58 -4.97
CA VAL A 432 -3.33 -12.21 -4.49
C VAL A 432 -2.13 -11.31 -4.73
N LEU A 433 -0.94 -11.77 -4.31
CA LEU A 433 0.26 -10.96 -4.38
C LEU A 433 0.77 -10.85 -5.81
N PRO A 434 1.28 -9.67 -6.22
CA PRO A 434 1.76 -9.46 -7.56
C PRO A 434 2.83 -10.50 -7.90
N LYS A 435 2.70 -11.08 -9.09
CA LYS A 435 3.79 -11.90 -9.59
C LYS A 435 4.98 -10.96 -9.82
N GLY A 436 6.10 -11.21 -9.12
CA GLY A 436 7.35 -10.54 -9.50
C GLY A 436 7.61 -10.67 -10.99
N ARG A 437 8.07 -9.58 -11.63
CA ARG A 437 8.35 -9.55 -13.07
C ARG A 437 9.48 -10.54 -13.36
N ASN A 438 9.24 -11.50 -14.23
CA ASN A 438 10.16 -12.58 -14.56
C ASN A 438 10.84 -12.31 -15.91
N PHE A 439 12.12 -12.69 -16.02
CA PHE A 439 12.93 -12.84 -17.24
C PHE A 439 12.30 -12.27 -18.53
N GLN A 440 12.50 -10.97 -18.75
CA GLN A 440 12.51 -10.42 -20.09
C GLN A 440 13.91 -10.54 -20.66
#